data_AF-A0A9E4L3K1-F1
#
_entry.id   AF-A0A9E4L3K1-F1
#
_cell.length_a   1.000
_cell.length_b   1.000
_cell.length_c   1.000
_cell.angle_alpha   90.00
_cell.angle_beta   90.00
_cell.angle_gamma   90.00
#
_symmetry.space_group_name_H-M   'P 1'
#
loop_
_entity.id
_entity.type
_entity.pdbx_description
1 polymer ?
#
loop_
_entity_poly.entity_id
_entity_poly.type
_entity_poly.pdbx_seq_one_letter_code
_entity_poly.pdbx_strand_id
1 'polypeptide(L)'
;MTNAHSLALKAAAVLWVIWGLVHALAAGMIIPADPQAAVTAILDGVDPARLAADYPTELSGVLSQHGWNLGWFGVATIVGGVCIWRASTTAIWVTALIGGLADVGYFMFVDLPGYNLFLPGTLMTIVSAAAIMLSFWVWWFRRRIAPEAPMA
;
A
#
# COMPACT_ATOMS: atom_id res chain seq x y z
N MET A 1 24.74 10.64 8.43
CA MET A 1 23.36 10.16 8.73
C MET A 1 23.30 9.86 10.22
N THR A 2 22.28 10.31 10.96
CA THR A 2 22.19 10.04 12.41
C THR A 2 21.63 8.64 12.67
N ASN A 3 21.81 8.11 13.88
CA ASN A 3 21.18 6.85 14.31
C ASN A 3 19.66 6.91 14.19
N ALA A 4 19.06 8.08 14.51
CA ALA A 4 17.62 8.30 14.37
C ALA A 4 17.14 8.19 12.91
N HIS A 5 17.88 8.78 11.96
CA HIS A 5 17.54 8.63 10.53
C HIS A 5 17.66 7.19 10.04
N SER A 6 18.68 6.45 10.49
CA SER A 6 18.82 5.03 10.15
C SER A 6 17.67 4.21 10.70
N LEU A 7 17.27 4.44 11.96
CA LEU A 7 16.14 3.77 12.59
C LEU A 7 14.82 4.08 11.87
N ALA A 8 14.58 5.35 11.51
CA ALA A 8 13.39 5.76 10.77
C ALA A 8 13.28 5.07 9.41
N LEU A 9 14.38 4.95 8.66
CA LEU A 9 14.38 4.21 7.39
C LEU A 9 14.13 2.71 7.57
N LYS A 10 14.70 2.10 8.61
CA LYS A 10 14.44 0.68 8.92
C LYS A 10 12.97 0.46 9.32
N ALA A 11 12.40 1.34 10.14
CA ALA A 11 11.00 1.30 10.50
C ALA A 11 10.10 1.46 9.26
N ALA A 12 10.36 2.47 8.42
CA ALA A 12 9.63 2.67 7.16
C ALA A 12 9.74 1.46 6.23
N ALA A 13 10.92 0.85 6.12
CA ALA A 13 11.13 -0.35 5.33
C ALA A 13 10.28 -1.54 5.83
N VAL A 14 10.23 -1.76 7.15
CA VAL A 14 9.39 -2.81 7.74
C VAL A 14 7.91 -2.56 7.46
N LEU A 15 7.46 -1.31 7.62
CA LEU A 15 6.07 -0.93 7.33
C LEU A 15 5.71 -1.20 5.86
N TRP A 16 6.58 -0.85 4.92
CA TRP A 16 6.36 -1.15 3.50
C TRP A 16 6.34 -2.65 3.18
N VAL A 17 7.19 -3.45 3.85
CA VAL A 17 7.17 -4.91 3.69
C VAL A 17 5.88 -5.49 4.24
N ILE A 18 5.42 -5.04 5.43
CA ILE A 18 4.15 -5.49 6.01
C ILE A 18 2.99 -5.14 5.09
N TRP A 19 2.91 -3.88 4.64
CA TRP A 19 1.90 -3.42 3.70
C TRP A 19 1.88 -4.29 2.44
N GLY A 20 3.06 -4.55 1.87
CA GLY A 20 3.16 -5.33 0.64
C GLY A 20 2.80 -6.81 0.80
N LEU A 21 3.09 -7.41 1.96
CA LEU A 21 2.68 -8.77 2.28
C LEU A 21 1.15 -8.88 2.41
N VAL A 22 0.50 -7.92 3.08
CA VAL A 22 -0.97 -7.89 3.19
C VAL A 22 -1.62 -7.75 1.80
N HIS A 23 -1.06 -6.92 0.93
CA HIS A 23 -1.58 -6.73 -0.43
C HIS A 23 -1.33 -7.93 -1.34
N ALA A 24 -0.20 -8.62 -1.20
CA ALA A 24 0.05 -9.88 -1.89
C ALA A 24 -0.92 -10.98 -1.41
N LEU A 25 -1.24 -11.03 -0.12
CA LEU A 25 -2.27 -11.92 0.43
C LEU A 25 -3.65 -11.58 -0.15
N ALA A 26 -4.04 -10.31 -0.16
CA ALA A 26 -5.31 -9.86 -0.74
C ALA A 26 -5.42 -10.26 -2.22
N ALA A 27 -4.34 -10.13 -2.99
CA ALA A 27 -4.29 -10.62 -4.37
C ALA A 27 -4.59 -12.13 -4.47
N GLY A 28 -3.96 -12.93 -3.62
CA GLY A 28 -4.18 -14.38 -3.55
C GLY A 28 -5.60 -14.78 -3.14
N MET A 29 -6.31 -13.90 -2.42
CA MET A 29 -7.72 -14.11 -2.07
C MET A 29 -8.68 -13.66 -3.18
N ILE A 30 -8.43 -12.52 -3.81
CA ILE A 30 -9.37 -11.89 -4.77
C ILE A 30 -9.28 -12.53 -6.16
N ILE A 31 -8.08 -12.88 -6.64
CA ILE A 31 -7.90 -13.44 -8.00
C ILE A 31 -8.68 -14.74 -8.23
N PRO A 32 -8.66 -15.73 -7.32
CA PRO A 32 -9.39 -16.99 -7.54
C PRO A 32 -10.84 -16.95 -7.04
N ALA A 33 -11.28 -15.86 -6.39
CA ALA A 33 -12.61 -15.79 -5.78
C ALA A 33 -13.71 -15.59 -6.82
N ASP A 34 -14.89 -16.17 -6.55
CA ASP A 34 -16.10 -15.76 -7.25
C ASP A 34 -16.45 -14.29 -6.92
N PRO A 35 -17.26 -13.62 -7.75
CA PRO A 35 -17.55 -12.20 -7.54
C PRO A 35 -18.23 -11.88 -6.20
N GLN A 36 -19.11 -12.75 -5.70
CA GLN A 36 -19.78 -12.54 -4.41
C GLN A 36 -18.78 -12.54 -3.27
N ALA A 37 -17.89 -13.54 -3.24
CA ALA A 37 -16.85 -13.67 -2.22
C ALA A 37 -15.87 -12.48 -2.26
N ALA A 38 -15.42 -12.08 -3.46
CA ALA A 38 -14.51 -10.96 -3.63
C ALA A 38 -15.12 -9.61 -3.23
N VAL A 39 -16.36 -9.31 -3.62
CA VAL A 39 -17.05 -8.07 -3.21
C VAL A 39 -17.24 -8.04 -1.70
N THR A 40 -17.65 -9.16 -1.08
CA THR A 40 -17.83 -9.25 0.37
C THR A 40 -16.51 -9.05 1.12
N ALA A 41 -15.40 -9.57 0.59
CA ALA A 41 -14.08 -9.39 1.19
C ALA A 41 -13.57 -7.94 1.11
N ILE A 42 -13.91 -7.21 0.04
CA ILE A 42 -13.51 -5.80 -0.14
C ILE A 42 -14.39 -4.85 0.68
N LEU A 43 -15.68 -5.15 0.77
CA LEU A 43 -16.70 -4.32 1.42
C LEU A 43 -17.19 -4.96 2.73
N ASP A 44 -16.27 -5.46 3.54
CA ASP A 44 -16.55 -6.23 4.77
C ASP A 44 -17.22 -5.42 5.88
N GLY A 45 -17.32 -4.10 5.73
CA GLY A 45 -18.10 -3.21 6.61
C GLY A 45 -19.57 -3.08 6.21
N VAL A 46 -19.97 -3.61 5.05
CA VAL A 46 -21.36 -3.58 4.56
C VAL A 46 -22.07 -4.89 4.95
N ASP A 47 -23.34 -4.77 5.35
CA ASP A 47 -24.20 -5.94 5.60
C ASP A 47 -24.19 -6.89 4.38
N PRO A 48 -23.76 -8.17 4.54
CA PRO A 48 -23.69 -9.13 3.45
C PRO A 48 -25.04 -9.33 2.73
N ALA A 49 -26.17 -9.17 3.41
CA ALA A 49 -27.48 -9.28 2.78
C ALA A 49 -27.72 -8.19 1.71
N ARG A 50 -27.05 -7.03 1.85
CA ARG A 50 -27.11 -5.94 0.86
C ARG A 50 -26.16 -6.14 -0.31
N LEU A 51 -25.16 -7.01 -0.14
CA LEU A 51 -24.19 -7.39 -1.18
C LEU A 51 -24.59 -8.69 -1.89
N ALA A 52 -25.61 -9.40 -1.41
CA ALA A 52 -26.08 -10.63 -2.02
C ALA A 52 -26.73 -10.34 -3.38
N ALA A 53 -26.07 -10.76 -4.45
CA ALA A 53 -26.57 -10.58 -5.81
C ALA A 53 -26.12 -11.72 -6.74
N ASP A 54 -26.83 -11.88 -7.85
CA ASP A 54 -26.38 -12.71 -8.96
C ASP A 54 -25.44 -11.89 -9.85
N TYR A 55 -24.15 -11.96 -9.53
CA TYR A 55 -23.13 -11.19 -10.23
C TYR A 55 -22.78 -11.84 -11.58
N PRO A 56 -22.69 -11.06 -12.67
CA PRO A 56 -22.27 -11.59 -13.96
C PRO A 56 -20.84 -12.12 -13.88
N THR A 57 -20.58 -13.24 -14.58
CA THR A 57 -19.27 -13.91 -14.56
C THR A 57 -18.13 -13.00 -15.02
N GLU A 58 -18.41 -12.04 -15.89
CA GLU A 58 -17.47 -11.06 -16.43
C GLU A 58 -16.92 -10.13 -15.35
N LEU A 59 -17.67 -9.91 -14.25
CA LEU A 59 -17.19 -9.14 -13.11
C LEU A 59 -15.98 -9.79 -12.45
N SER A 60 -15.85 -11.12 -12.53
CA SER A 60 -14.66 -11.84 -12.04
C SER A 60 -13.38 -11.36 -12.72
N GLY A 61 -13.45 -10.95 -13.99
CA GLY A 61 -12.31 -10.40 -14.73
C GLY A 61 -11.85 -9.05 -14.18
N VAL A 62 -12.79 -8.16 -13.85
CA VAL A 62 -12.50 -6.85 -13.23
C VAL A 62 -11.95 -7.03 -11.81
N LEU A 63 -12.55 -7.92 -11.03
CA LEU A 63 -12.09 -8.20 -9.66
C LEU A 63 -10.71 -8.87 -9.65
N SER A 64 -10.46 -9.81 -10.58
CA SER A 64 -9.14 -10.42 -10.75
C SER A 64 -8.09 -9.39 -11.18
N GLN A 65 -8.44 -8.44 -12.03
CA GLN A 65 -7.56 -7.33 -12.40
C GLN A 65 -7.27 -6.41 -11.20
N HIS A 66 -8.27 -6.14 -10.34
CA HIS A 66 -8.05 -5.44 -9.07
C HIS A 66 -7.09 -6.22 -8.16
N GLY A 67 -7.32 -7.52 -7.97
CA GLY A 67 -6.43 -8.41 -7.21
C GLY A 67 -5.01 -8.45 -7.77
N TRP A 68 -4.85 -8.52 -9.09
CA TRP A 68 -3.55 -8.41 -9.77
C TRP A 68 -2.84 -7.09 -9.44
N ASN A 69 -3.58 -5.98 -9.44
CA ASN A 69 -3.03 -4.68 -9.08
C ASN A 69 -2.51 -4.66 -7.64
N LEU A 70 -3.31 -5.13 -6.68
CA LEU A 70 -2.88 -5.29 -5.29
C LEU A 70 -1.61 -6.13 -5.19
N GLY A 71 -1.54 -7.24 -5.95
CA GLY A 71 -0.40 -8.14 -5.94
C GLY A 71 0.89 -7.47 -6.38
N TRP A 72 0.89 -6.81 -7.54
CA TRP A 72 2.11 -6.17 -8.02
C TRP A 72 2.47 -4.91 -7.22
N PHE A 73 1.50 -4.15 -6.69
CA PHE A 73 1.76 -3.09 -5.72
C PHE A 73 2.49 -3.64 -4.49
N GLY A 74 2.03 -4.78 -3.98
CA GLY A 74 2.63 -5.44 -2.83
C GLY A 74 4.07 -5.90 -3.09
N VAL A 75 4.32 -6.52 -4.25
CA VAL A 75 5.67 -6.91 -4.66
C VAL A 75 6.59 -5.69 -4.80
N ALA A 76 6.12 -4.63 -5.47
CA ALA A 76 6.89 -3.41 -5.66
C ALA A 76 7.26 -2.75 -4.33
N THR A 77 6.33 -2.73 -3.37
CA THR A 77 6.57 -2.14 -2.05
C THR A 77 7.47 -2.99 -1.15
N ILE A 78 7.45 -4.32 -1.27
CA ILE A 78 8.43 -5.21 -0.62
C ILE A 78 9.84 -4.91 -1.13
N VAL A 79 10.02 -4.89 -2.45
CA VAL A 79 11.32 -4.57 -3.08
C VAL A 79 11.77 -3.16 -2.69
N GLY A 80 10.84 -2.20 -2.73
CA GLY A 80 11.04 -0.83 -2.28
C GLY A 80 11.50 -0.75 -0.83
N GLY A 81 10.85 -1.47 0.09
CA GLY A 81 11.21 -1.58 1.50
C GLY A 81 12.64 -2.11 1.70
N VAL A 82 13.03 -3.17 0.99
CA VAL A 82 14.41 -3.69 1.02
C VAL A 82 15.42 -2.64 0.55
N CYS A 83 15.10 -1.87 -0.49
CA CYS A 83 15.95 -0.79 -0.97
C CYS A 83 16.01 0.41 0.01
N ILE A 84 14.89 0.75 0.67
CA ILE A 84 14.81 1.79 1.71
C ILE A 84 15.63 1.38 2.93
N TRP A 85 15.63 0.10 3.31
CA TRP A 85 16.49 -0.43 4.37
C TRP A 85 17.98 -0.18 4.08
N ARG A 86 18.37 -0.18 2.80
CA ARG A 86 19.72 0.15 2.31
C ARG A 86 19.91 1.65 2.03
N ALA A 87 19.00 2.50 2.54
CA ALA A 87 19.01 3.95 2.43
C ALA A 87 18.96 4.53 1.00
N SER A 88 18.33 3.80 0.06
CA SER A 88 18.06 4.31 -1.29
C SER A 88 17.01 5.42 -1.25
N THR A 89 17.38 6.64 -1.65
CA THR A 89 16.45 7.78 -1.71
C THR A 89 15.45 7.68 -2.85
N THR A 90 15.84 7.06 -3.96
CA THR A 90 14.93 6.82 -5.09
C THR A 90 13.83 5.84 -4.70
N ALA A 91 14.19 4.80 -3.93
CA ALA A 91 13.21 3.83 -3.46
C ALA A 91 12.15 4.46 -2.55
N ILE A 92 12.49 5.47 -1.75
CA ILE A 92 11.51 6.23 -0.93
C ILE A 92 10.38 6.77 -1.82
N TRP A 93 10.74 7.45 -2.92
CA TRP A 93 9.77 8.04 -3.83
C TRP A 93 8.96 7.00 -4.60
N VAL A 94 9.62 6.01 -5.19
CA VAL A 94 8.93 4.99 -5.98
C VAL A 94 7.95 4.21 -5.11
N THR A 95 8.37 3.83 -3.89
CA THR A 95 7.52 3.07 -2.96
C THR A 95 6.33 3.91 -2.48
N ALA A 96 6.58 5.17 -2.11
CA ALA A 96 5.52 6.09 -1.68
C ALA A 96 4.52 6.41 -2.81
N LEU A 97 4.98 6.53 -4.06
CA LEU A 97 4.10 6.74 -5.20
C LEU A 97 3.22 5.50 -5.47
N ILE A 98 3.79 4.30 -5.45
CA ILE A 98 3.04 3.08 -5.74
C ILE A 98 2.07 2.75 -4.59
N GLY A 99 2.59 2.54 -3.38
CA GLY A 99 1.76 2.14 -2.24
C GLY A 99 0.89 3.27 -1.72
N GLY A 100 1.42 4.50 -1.66
CA GLY A 100 0.67 5.65 -1.18
C GLY A 100 -0.48 6.05 -2.11
N LEU A 101 -0.31 6.03 -3.44
CA LEU A 101 -1.42 6.33 -4.34
C LEU A 101 -2.46 5.21 -4.38
N ALA A 102 -2.05 3.95 -4.21
CA ALA A 102 -3.00 2.84 -4.05
C ALA A 102 -3.91 3.07 -2.83
N ASP A 103 -3.33 3.42 -1.68
CA ASP A 103 -4.10 3.70 -0.45
C ASP A 103 -4.90 5.01 -0.53
N VAL A 104 -4.47 6.02 -1.29
CA VAL A 104 -5.30 7.22 -1.50
C VAL A 104 -6.61 6.85 -2.20
N GLY A 105 -6.55 6.01 -3.24
CA GLY A 105 -7.75 5.53 -3.92
C GLY A 105 -8.64 4.71 -2.99
N TYR A 106 -8.04 3.77 -2.25
CA TYR A 106 -8.76 2.96 -1.27
C TYR A 106 -9.41 3.81 -0.18
N PHE A 107 -8.66 4.76 0.39
CA PHE A 107 -9.13 5.65 1.43
C PHE A 107 -10.33 6.48 0.96
N MET A 108 -10.23 7.09 -0.22
CA MET A 108 -11.27 7.97 -0.76
C MET A 108 -12.56 7.23 -1.09
N PHE A 109 -12.47 6.00 -1.62
CA PHE A 109 -13.62 5.30 -2.19
C PHE A 109 -14.14 4.13 -1.32
N VAL A 110 -13.38 3.69 -0.33
CA VAL A 110 -13.74 2.55 0.55
C VAL A 110 -13.72 2.92 2.03
N ASP A 111 -12.62 3.47 2.56
CA ASP A 111 -12.53 3.83 3.99
C ASP A 111 -13.48 5.00 4.33
N LEU A 112 -13.41 6.11 3.57
CA LEU A 112 -14.14 7.34 3.88
C LEU A 112 -15.67 7.15 3.85
N PRO A 113 -16.26 6.38 2.91
CA PRO A 113 -17.68 6.02 2.97
C PRO A 113 -18.05 4.99 4.04
N GLY A 114 -17.07 4.35 4.68
CA GLY A 114 -17.28 3.32 5.71
C GLY A 114 -17.72 1.96 5.14
N TYR A 115 -17.19 1.56 3.98
CA TYR A 115 -17.54 0.28 3.36
C TYR A 115 -16.69 -0.90 3.82
N ASN A 116 -15.58 -0.65 4.53
CA ASN A 116 -14.75 -1.70 5.11
C ASN A 116 -14.77 -1.67 6.65
N LEU A 117 -14.19 -2.70 7.24
CA LEU A 117 -13.79 -2.72 8.64
C LEU A 117 -12.38 -2.15 8.81
N PHE A 118 -12.06 -1.75 10.05
CA PHE A 118 -10.77 -1.16 10.41
C PHE A 118 -9.56 -2.08 10.13
N LEU A 119 -9.76 -3.41 10.21
CA LEU A 119 -8.72 -4.42 9.96
C LEU A 119 -9.17 -5.38 8.84
N PRO A 120 -8.34 -5.61 7.82
CA PRO A 120 -7.02 -5.04 7.58
C PRO A 120 -7.04 -3.64 6.93
N GLY A 121 -8.20 -3.16 6.49
CA GLY A 121 -8.38 -1.99 5.61
C GLY A 121 -7.73 -0.69 6.10
N THR A 122 -8.44 0.09 6.92
CA THR A 122 -7.95 1.39 7.41
C THR A 122 -6.56 1.32 8.07
N LEU A 123 -6.22 0.18 8.69
CA LEU A 123 -4.88 -0.04 9.23
C LEU A 123 -3.78 0.08 8.16
N MET A 124 -3.98 -0.44 6.94
CA MET A 124 -2.97 -0.35 5.88
C MET A 124 -2.75 1.09 5.42
N THR A 125 -3.82 1.90 5.34
CA THR A 125 -3.73 3.34 5.10
C THR A 125 -2.87 4.06 6.14
N ILE A 126 -3.01 3.69 7.43
CA ILE A 126 -2.18 4.24 8.51
C ILE A 126 -0.73 3.77 8.39
N VAL A 127 -0.51 2.48 8.07
CA VAL A 127 0.82 1.88 7.90
C VAL A 127 1.59 2.57 6.76
N SER A 128 0.96 2.78 5.61
CA SER A 128 1.61 3.46 4.48
C SER A 128 1.86 4.93 4.77
N ALA A 129 0.91 5.65 5.38
CA ALA A 129 1.10 7.04 5.80
C ALA A 129 2.28 7.19 6.77
N ALA A 130 2.40 6.31 7.77
CA ALA A 130 3.53 6.30 8.70
C ALA A 130 4.86 6.02 7.98
N ALA A 131 4.88 5.05 7.05
CA ALA A 131 6.07 4.74 6.26
C ALA A 131 6.52 5.93 5.40
N ILE A 132 5.58 6.65 4.78
CA ILE A 132 5.82 7.87 4.01
C ILE A 132 6.40 8.96 4.92
N MET A 133 5.76 9.26 6.05
CA MET A 133 6.21 10.31 6.96
C MET A 133 7.64 10.07 7.46
N LEU A 134 7.95 8.84 7.90
CA LEU A 134 9.27 8.47 8.40
C LEU A 134 10.35 8.59 7.33
N SER A 135 10.10 8.06 6.13
CA SER A 135 11.07 8.06 5.04
C SER A 135 11.25 9.44 4.40
N PHE A 136 10.16 10.22 4.27
CA PHE A 136 10.19 11.59 3.78
C PHE A 136 10.97 12.52 4.71
N TRP A 137 10.78 12.39 6.03
CA TRP A 137 11.57 13.13 7.01
C TRP A 137 13.08 12.95 6.77
N VAL A 138 13.53 11.71 6.62
CA VAL A 138 14.95 11.42 6.36
C VAL A 138 15.43 11.98 5.02
N TRP A 139 14.62 11.84 3.97
CA TRP A 139 14.93 12.39 2.65
C TRP A 139 15.10 13.91 2.68
N TRP A 140 14.19 14.62 3.36
CA TRP A 140 14.20 16.09 3.46
C TRP A 140 15.49 16.60 4.10
N PHE A 141 15.91 15.99 5.20
CA PHE A 141 17.14 16.39 5.89
C PHE A 141 18.40 15.99 5.12
N ARG A 142 18.40 14.88 4.37
CA ARG A 142 19.54 14.51 3.51
C ARG A 142 19.78 15.54 2.39
N ARG A 143 18.71 16.09 1.81
CA ARG A 143 18.83 17.12 0.77
C ARG A 143 19.45 18.42 1.29
N ARG A 144 19.15 18.82 2.52
CA ARG A 144 19.68 20.07 3.12
C ARG A 144 21.17 20.02 3.46
N ILE A 145 21.76 18.84 3.53
CA ILE A 145 23.17 18.64 3.92
C ILE A 145 24.06 18.44 2.68
N ALA A 146 23.50 18.05 1.54
CA ALA A 146 24.23 17.97 0.29
C ALA A 146 24.22 19.35 -0.40
N PRO A 147 25.37 20.04 -0.57
CA PRO A 147 25.42 21.18 -1.45
C PRO A 147 25.00 20.73 -2.85
N GLU A 148 24.15 21.51 -3.51
CA GLU A 148 23.87 21.29 -4.93
C GLU A 148 25.21 21.26 -5.67
N ALA A 149 25.58 20.10 -6.21
CA ALA A 149 26.72 20.03 -7.10
C ALA A 149 26.41 20.97 -8.28
N PRO A 150 27.33 21.87 -8.66
CA PRO A 150 27.09 22.77 -9.77
C PRO A 150 26.75 21.94 -11.00
N MET A 151 25.64 22.29 -11.67
CA MET A 151 25.28 21.67 -12.93
C MET A 151 26.40 21.97 -13.93
N ALA A 152 27.06 20.90 -14.39
CA ALA A 152 28.04 20.93 -15.46
C ALA A 152 27.33 20.93 -16.82
#